data_AF-A0A2G5IJQ9-F1
#
_entry.id   AF-A0A2G5IJQ9-F1
#
_cell.length_a   1.000
_cell.length_b   1.000
_cell.length_c   1.000
_cell.angle_alpha   90.00
_cell.angle_beta   90.00
_cell.angle_gamma   90.00
#
_symmetry.space_group_name_H-M   'P 1'
#
loop_
_entity.id
_entity.type
_entity.pdbx_description
1 polymer ?
#
loop_
_entity_poly.entity_id
_entity_poly.type
_entity_poly.pdbx_seq_one_letter_code
_entity_poly.pdbx_strand_id
1 'polypeptide(L)' 'MAAKAPAVIGVLTEPPAPTWWKVNRHKVFGVTGLLIGYLVGTHLHGAPEQQPETPRPGHTMPASTTP' A
#
# COMPACT_ATOMS: atom_id res chain seq x y z
N MET A 1 37.07 -25.96 -45.97
CA MET A 1 36.90 -24.50 -45.99
C MET A 1 35.60 -24.20 -45.25
N ALA A 2 35.65 -23.59 -44.07
CA ALA A 2 34.45 -23.35 -43.26
C ALA A 2 33.67 -22.16 -43.84
N ALA A 3 32.38 -22.34 -44.12
CA ALA A 3 31.50 -21.26 -44.55
C ALA A 3 31.27 -20.28 -43.38
N LYS A 4 31.56 -19.00 -43.63
CA LYS A 4 31.33 -17.92 -42.66
C LYS A 4 29.82 -17.75 -42.49
N ALA A 5 29.33 -17.87 -41.25
CA ALA A 5 27.93 -17.66 -40.93
C ALA A 5 27.48 -16.26 -41.41
N PRO A 6 26.26 -16.13 -41.96
CA PRO A 6 25.78 -14.84 -42.47
C PRO A 6 25.65 -13.87 -41.30
N ALA A 7 26.37 -12.75 -41.38
CA ALA A 7 26.22 -11.65 -40.45
C ALA A 7 24.87 -10.98 -40.70
N VAL A 8 23.95 -11.06 -39.72
CA VAL A 8 22.68 -10.34 -39.74
C VAL A 8 22.98 -8.86 -39.53
N ILE A 9 23.27 -8.15 -40.63
CA ILE A 9 23.45 -6.70 -40.67
C ILE A 9 22.09 -6.09 -40.97
N GLY A 10 21.49 -5.47 -39.96
CA GLY A 10 20.25 -4.70 -40.10
C GLY A 10 19.04 -5.42 -39.54
N VAL A 11 18.47 -4.84 -38.48
CA VAL A 11 17.11 -5.11 -38.04
C VAL A 11 16.18 -4.88 -39.24
N LEU A 12 15.62 -5.96 -39.80
CA LEU A 12 14.76 -5.93 -40.99
C LEU A 12 13.39 -5.25 -40.74
N THR A 13 13.04 -5.02 -39.47
CA THR A 13 11.80 -4.38 -39.03
C THR A 13 12.04 -3.71 -37.69
N GLU A 14 11.81 -2.40 -37.58
CA GLU A 14 11.89 -1.67 -36.30
C GLU A 14 11.17 -2.46 -35.19
N PRO A 15 11.79 -2.61 -34.00
CA PRO A 15 11.13 -3.28 -32.90
C PRO A 15 9.82 -2.54 -32.60
N PRO A 16 8.69 -3.27 -32.51
CA PRO A 16 7.40 -2.63 -32.30
C PRO A 16 7.45 -1.78 -31.04
N ALA A 17 6.87 -0.57 -31.14
CA ALA A 17 6.81 0.36 -30.03
C ALA A 17 6.27 -0.39 -28.78
N PRO A 18 6.89 -0.17 -27.60
CA PRO A 18 6.45 -0.83 -26.40
C PRO A 18 4.98 -0.52 -26.17
N THR A 19 4.19 -1.57 -25.95
CA THR A 19 2.76 -1.42 -25.67
C THR A 19 2.57 -0.58 -24.40
N TRP A 20 1.49 0.19 -24.34
CA TRP A 20 1.13 0.96 -23.15
C TRP A 20 1.16 0.10 -21.88
N TRP A 21 0.68 -1.15 -21.97
CA TRP A 21 0.76 -2.10 -20.85
C TRP A 21 2.20 -2.37 -20.39
N LYS A 22 3.13 -2.59 -21.31
CA LYS A 22 4.55 -2.82 -20.98
C LYS A 22 5.16 -1.62 -20.27
N VAL A 23 4.79 -0.41 -20.68
CA VAL A 23 5.24 0.85 -20.07
C VAL A 23 4.56 1.07 -18.71
N ASN A 24 3.27 0.79 -18.56
CA ASN A 24 2.47 1.24 -17.43
C ASN A 24 2.13 0.15 -16.39
N ARG A 25 2.44 -1.13 -16.62
CA ARG A 25 2.10 -2.24 -15.71
C ARG A 25 2.50 -2.01 -14.26
N HIS A 26 3.66 -1.40 -14.04
CA HIS A 26 4.18 -1.14 -12.70
C HIS A 26 3.35 -0.08 -11.95
N LYS A 27 2.82 0.92 -12.68
CA LYS A 27 1.89 1.91 -12.12
C LYS A 27 0.57 1.25 -11.77
N VAL A 28 0.06 0.37 -12.63
CA VAL A 28 -1.17 -0.39 -12.37
C VAL A 28 -1.01 -1.24 -11.12
N PHE A 29 0.06 -2.03 -11.02
CA PHE A 29 0.34 -2.81 -9.81
C PHE A 29 0.53 -1.93 -8.57
N GLY A 30 1.20 -0.79 -8.68
CA GLY A 30 1.39 0.15 -7.58
C GLY A 30 0.07 0.74 -7.07
N VAL A 31 -0.79 1.21 -7.97
CA VAL A 31 -2.11 1.76 -7.61
C VAL A 31 -3.01 0.67 -7.03
N THR A 32 -3.07 -0.51 -7.66
CA THR A 32 -3.87 -1.64 -7.16
C THR A 32 -3.41 -2.09 -5.78
N GLY A 33 -2.10 -2.24 -5.57
CA GLY A 33 -1.54 -2.61 -4.26
C GLY A 33 -1.83 -1.55 -3.19
N LEU A 34 -1.73 -0.26 -3.54
CA LEU A 34 -2.05 0.83 -2.62
C LEU A 34 -3.53 0.82 -2.22
N LEU A 35 -4.45 0.63 -3.17
CA LEU A 35 -5.88 0.58 -2.89
C LEU A 35 -6.24 -0.63 -2.01
N ILE A 36 -5.69 -1.81 -2.30
CA ILE A 36 -5.89 -3.00 -1.48
C ILE A 36 -5.34 -2.78 -0.08
N GLY A 37 -4.12 -2.26 0.05
CA GLY A 37 -3.51 -1.95 1.34
C GLY A 37 -4.30 -0.93 2.14
N TYR A 38 -4.86 0.10 1.49
CA TYR A 38 -5.73 1.08 2.12
C TYR A 38 -7.05 0.47 2.62
N LEU A 39 -7.71 -0.36 1.81
CA LEU A 39 -8.95 -1.05 2.21
C LEU A 39 -8.68 -1.99 3.39
N VAL A 40 -7.61 -2.78 3.33
CA VAL A 40 -7.19 -3.66 4.42
C VAL A 40 -6.87 -2.85 5.67
N GLY A 41 -6.10 -1.77 5.54
CA GLY A 41 -5.75 -0.88 6.63
C GLY A 41 -6.98 -0.31 7.32
N THR A 42 -7.92 0.24 6.56
CA THR A 42 -9.12 0.90 7.10
C THR A 42 -10.21 -0.05 7.59
N HIS A 43 -10.28 -1.29 7.08
CA HIS A 43 -11.34 -2.23 7.44
C HIS A 43 -10.90 -3.29 8.46
N LEU A 44 -9.60 -3.58 8.55
CA LEU A 44 -9.07 -4.54 9.53
C LEU A 44 -8.40 -3.88 10.74
N HIS A 45 -7.91 -2.64 10.62
CA HIS A 45 -7.67 -1.86 11.84
C HIS A 45 -9.03 -1.36 12.30
N GLY A 46 -9.63 -2.12 13.22
CA GLY A 46 -10.78 -1.64 13.97
C GLY A 46 -10.46 -0.23 14.47
N ALA A 47 -11.47 0.66 14.41
CA ALA A 47 -11.40 1.96 15.08
C ALA A 47 -10.74 1.76 16.44
N PRO A 48 -9.76 2.59 16.85
CA PRO A 48 -9.17 2.44 18.17
C PRO A 48 -10.33 2.32 19.15
N GLU A 49 -10.41 1.18 19.84
CA GLU A 49 -11.41 0.92 20.87
C GLU A 49 -11.48 2.21 21.68
N GLN A 50 -12.62 2.91 21.62
CA GLN A 50 -12.84 4.08 22.45
C GLN A 50 -12.66 3.56 23.86
N GLN A 51 -11.52 3.90 24.48
CA GLN A 51 -11.21 3.47 25.83
C GLN A 51 -12.46 3.76 26.64
N PRO A 52 -13.12 2.73 27.21
CA PRO A 52 -14.28 2.98 28.05
C PRO A 52 -13.83 4.02 29.05
N GLU A 53 -14.56 5.13 29.18
CA GLU A 53 -14.33 6.07 30.27
C GLU A 53 -14.41 5.25 31.55
N THR A 54 -13.25 4.83 32.06
CA THR A 54 -13.18 4.16 33.35
C THR A 54 -13.69 5.19 34.34
N PRO A 55 -14.78 4.90 35.09
CA PRO A 55 -15.29 5.84 36.06
C PRO A 55 -14.15 6.20 37.01
N ARG A 56 -13.70 7.45 36.95
CA ARG A 56 -12.61 7.93 37.80
C ARG A 56 -13.03 7.67 39.25
N PRO A 57 -12.18 7.06 40.09
CA PRO A 57 -12.49 6.91 41.50
C PRO A 57 -12.84 8.29 42.08
N GLY A 58 -14.10 8.48 42.45
CA GLY A 58 -14.55 9.70 43.10
C GLY A 58 -13.83 9.80 44.43
N HIS A 59 -13.00 10.82 44.59
CA HIS A 59 -12.34 11.07 45.86
C HIS A 59 -13.43 11.39 46.90
N THR A 60 -13.64 10.49 47.85
CA THR A 60 -14.51 10.73 49.00
C THR A 60 -13.87 11.85 49.82
N MET A 61 -14.45 13.04 49.73
CA MET A 61 -14.05 14.15 50.59
C MET A 61 -14.58 13.84 52.00
N PRO A 62 -13.73 13.77 53.04
CA PRO A 62 -14.24 13.62 54.40
C PRO A 62 -15.09 14.84 54.75
N ALA A 63 -16.26 14.60 55.34
CA ALA A 63 -17.17 15.66 55.75
C ALA A 63 -16.46 16.58 56.76
N SER A 64 -16.43 17.89 56.47
CA SER A 64 -16.00 18.91 57.42
C SER A 64 -16.96 18.95 58.60
N THR A 65 -16.59 18.32 59.70
CA THR A 65 -17.19 18.60 61.01
C THR A 65 -16.65 19.95 61.49
N THR A 66 -17.50 20.97 61.46
CA THR A 66 -17.21 22.25 62.12
C THR A 66 -17.81 22.21 63.53
N PRO A 67 -17.08 22.64 64.58
CA PRO A 67 -17.55 22.64 65.97
C PRO A 67 -18.72 23.60 66.23
#